data_AF-A0A966Q6G5-F1
#
_entry.id   AF-A0A966Q6G5-F1
#
_cell.length_a   1.000
_cell.length_b   1.000
_cell.length_c   1.000
_cell.angle_alpha   90.00
_cell.angle_beta   90.00
_cell.angle_gamma   90.00
#
_symmetry.space_group_name_H-M   'P 1'
#
loop_
_entity.id
_entity.type
_entity.pdbx_description
1 polymer ?
#
loop_
_entity_poly.entity_id
_entity_poly.type
_entity_poly.pdbx_seq_one_letter_code
_entity_poly.pdbx_strand_id
1 'polypeptide(L)'
;WIASGTSAVLTSPGAASRIGFGLELQPLPFSIRLDSFEVPRDPGTDEPADFRASVTFADPKKKLEVPAQLEMNHPATFPPGFFPQITGLSYKFSQAGWDPEDLNRTTLQVLHDPGWLLKWSGSLLMVAGIFSMFYLRRETQSQPTP
;
A
#
# COMPACT_ATOMS: atom_id res chain seq x y z
N TRP A 1 27.69 4.32 18.16
CA TRP A 1 26.82 4.13 16.99
C TRP A 1 25.77 3.09 17.34
N ILE A 2 24.48 3.37 17.11
CA ILE A 2 23.38 2.43 17.32
C ILE A 2 22.86 2.04 15.94
N ALA A 3 22.85 0.75 15.61
CA ALA A 3 22.39 0.27 14.31
C ALA A 3 20.86 0.35 14.21
N SER A 4 20.34 0.51 12.99
CA SER A 4 18.89 0.48 12.75
C SER A 4 18.29 -0.86 13.22
N GLY A 5 17.21 -0.80 14.00
CA GLY A 5 16.57 -1.96 14.63
C GLY A 5 17.20 -2.38 15.97
N THR A 6 18.22 -1.69 16.47
CA THR A 6 18.87 -2.02 17.75
C THR A 6 18.64 -0.95 18.82
N SER A 7 18.77 -1.33 20.09
CA SER A 7 18.71 -0.39 21.21
C SER A 7 19.89 -0.57 22.16
N ALA A 8 20.36 0.53 22.75
CA ALA A 8 21.40 0.57 23.76
C ALA A 8 20.86 1.24 25.03
N VAL A 9 21.25 0.74 26.19
CA VAL A 9 20.91 1.35 27.48
C VAL A 9 22.09 2.21 27.93
N LEU A 10 21.84 3.49 28.14
CA LEU A 10 22.79 4.43 28.70
C LEU A 10 22.48 4.63 30.18
N THR A 11 23.42 4.26 31.03
CA THR A 11 23.32 4.44 32.48
C THR A 11 24.10 5.69 32.87
N SER A 12 23.40 6.73 33.33
CA SER A 12 23.95 7.96 33.90
C SER A 12 23.72 7.97 35.42
N PRO A 13 24.51 8.70 36.24
CA PRO A 13 24.29 8.80 37.68
C PRO A 13 22.91 9.40 37.98
N GLY A 14 21.91 8.54 38.22
CA GLY A 14 20.53 8.90 38.52
C GLY A 14 19.47 8.41 37.53
N ALA A 15 19.85 7.89 36.35
CA ALA A 15 18.88 7.36 35.38
C ALA A 15 19.50 6.38 34.38
N ALA A 16 18.75 5.33 34.04
CA ALA A 16 19.04 4.47 32.89
C ALA A 16 18.04 4.77 31.77
N SER A 17 18.54 5.21 30.61
CA SER A 17 17.72 5.56 29.44
C SER A 17 18.03 4.62 28.29
N ARG A 18 17.00 4.00 27.69
CA ARG A 18 17.14 3.17 26.49
C ARG A 18 17.01 4.04 25.25
N ILE A 19 18.03 4.05 24.39
CA ILE A 19 18.03 4.73 23.10
C ILE A 19 18.07 3.66 22.01
N GLY A 20 17.11 3.71 21.08
CA GLY A 20 17.10 2.86 19.89
C GLY A 20 17.04 3.71 18.63
N PHE A 21 17.59 3.19 17.54
CA PHE A 21 17.48 3.77 16.21
C PHE A 21 16.79 2.75 15.31
N GLY A 22 15.77 3.16 14.54
CA GLY A 22 14.96 2.23 13.75
C GLY A 22 13.85 2.93 12.97
N LEU A 23 12.99 2.14 12.32
CA LEU A 23 11.82 2.65 11.62
C LEU A 23 10.80 3.20 12.62
N GLU A 24 10.18 4.31 12.25
CA GLU A 24 9.06 4.85 13.01
C GLU A 24 7.84 3.94 12.84
N LEU A 25 7.25 3.54 13.97
CA LEU A 25 6.03 2.74 13.97
C LEU A 25 4.84 3.64 13.66
N GLN A 26 4.28 3.49 12.47
CA GLN A 26 3.06 4.20 12.08
C GLN A 26 1.83 3.35 12.42
N PRO A 27 0.99 3.75 13.41
CA PRO A 27 -0.21 3.01 13.76
C PRO A 27 -1.26 3.14 12.65
N LEU A 28 -1.99 2.05 12.41
CA LEU A 28 -3.16 2.04 11.53
C LEU A 28 -4.43 2.45 12.32
N PRO A 29 -5.38 3.16 11.69
CA PRO A 29 -6.62 3.56 12.35
C PRO A 29 -7.66 2.43 12.47
N PHE A 30 -7.30 1.20 12.11
CA PHE A 30 -8.11 -0.02 12.14
C PHE A 30 -7.23 -1.23 12.46
N SER A 31 -7.85 -2.36 12.80
CA SER A 31 -7.17 -3.64 13.04
C SER A 31 -7.35 -4.59 11.86
N ILE A 32 -6.39 -5.50 11.71
CA ILE A 32 -6.40 -6.59 10.72
C ILE A 32 -6.16 -7.88 11.50
N ARG A 33 -7.00 -8.88 11.27
CA ARG A 33 -6.85 -10.21 11.86
C ARG A 33 -6.69 -11.23 10.74
N LEU A 34 -5.69 -12.10 10.84
CA LEU A 34 -5.57 -13.26 9.97
C LEU A 34 -6.54 -14.34 10.45
N ASP A 35 -7.42 -14.79 9.57
CA ASP A 35 -8.36 -15.87 9.81
C ASP A 35 -7.76 -17.22 9.40
N SER A 36 -7.19 -17.28 8.20
CA SER A 36 -6.48 -18.46 7.68
C SER A 36 -5.43 -18.05 6.66
N PHE A 37 -4.41 -18.88 6.50
CA PHE A 37 -3.39 -18.74 5.46
C PHE A 37 -3.14 -20.08 4.78
N GLU A 38 -3.22 -20.08 3.46
CA GLU A 38 -3.11 -21.28 2.63
C GLU A 38 -2.06 -21.06 1.54
N VAL A 39 -1.28 -22.11 1.28
CA VAL A 39 -0.23 -22.13 0.25
C VAL A 39 -0.49 -23.31 -0.67
N PRO A 40 -1.45 -23.21 -1.61
CA PRO A 40 -1.68 -24.27 -2.59
C PRO A 40 -0.39 -24.55 -3.38
N ARG A 41 -0.15 -25.83 -3.64
CA ARG A 41 1.04 -26.31 -4.38
C ARG A 41 0.67 -26.69 -5.80
N ASP A 42 1.63 -26.58 -6.71
CA ASP A 42 1.46 -27.04 -8.08
C ASP A 42 1.31 -28.58 -8.12
N PRO A 43 0.40 -29.11 -8.96
CA PRO A 43 0.12 -30.53 -9.01
C PRO A 43 1.37 -31.29 -9.48
N GLY A 44 1.90 -32.15 -8.61
CA GLY A 44 3.07 -32.98 -8.90
C GLY A 44 4.41 -32.36 -8.51
N THR A 45 4.42 -31.17 -7.88
CA THR A 45 5.62 -30.57 -7.28
C THR A 45 5.33 -30.16 -5.82
N ASP A 46 6.38 -29.77 -5.09
CA ASP A 46 6.23 -29.06 -3.81
C ASP A 46 6.41 -27.54 -4.00
N GLU A 47 6.20 -27.03 -5.21
CA GLU A 47 6.32 -25.59 -5.48
C GLU A 47 5.03 -24.87 -5.10
N PRO A 48 5.10 -23.70 -4.43
CA PRO A 48 3.92 -22.91 -4.10
C PRO A 48 3.34 -22.24 -5.35
N ALA A 49 2.08 -22.55 -5.65
CA ALA A 49 1.34 -22.01 -6.79
C ALA A 49 0.70 -20.64 -6.48
N ASP A 50 0.26 -20.43 -5.23
CA ASP A 50 -0.39 -19.21 -4.78
C ASP A 50 -0.24 -19.05 -3.26
N PHE A 51 -0.55 -17.86 -2.75
CA PHE A 51 -0.54 -17.52 -1.33
C PHE A 51 -1.84 -16.83 -0.98
N ARG A 52 -2.70 -17.50 -0.21
CA ARG A 52 -4.03 -16.99 0.12
C ARG A 52 -4.12 -16.68 1.60
N ALA A 53 -4.25 -15.40 1.94
CA ALA A 53 -4.53 -14.95 3.29
C ALA A 53 -5.99 -14.49 3.38
N SER A 54 -6.79 -15.21 4.16
CA SER A 54 -8.12 -14.75 4.57
C SER A 54 -7.96 -13.86 5.79
N VAL A 55 -8.36 -12.59 5.67
CA VAL A 55 -8.24 -11.61 6.76
C VAL A 55 -9.56 -10.91 7.02
N THR A 56 -9.75 -10.46 8.25
CA THR A 56 -10.85 -9.58 8.63
C THR A 56 -10.29 -8.22 9.03
N PHE A 57 -10.71 -7.17 8.32
CA PHE A 57 -10.48 -5.78 8.71
C PHE A 57 -11.57 -5.33 9.68
N ALA A 58 -11.20 -4.66 10.76
CA ALA A 58 -12.15 -4.10 11.72
C ALA A 58 -11.81 -2.66 12.10
N ASP A 59 -12.77 -1.75 11.96
CA ASP A 59 -12.69 -0.37 12.44
C ASP A 59 -13.67 -0.19 13.61
N PRO A 60 -13.18 -0.14 14.86
CA PRO A 60 -14.03 -0.02 16.04
C PRO A 60 -14.74 1.33 16.13
N LYS A 61 -14.21 2.39 15.50
CA LYS A 61 -14.85 3.71 15.50
C LYS A 61 -16.07 3.73 14.60
N LYS A 62 -16.03 2.98 13.50
CA LYS A 62 -17.12 2.88 12.52
C LYS A 62 -18.01 1.66 12.72
N LYS A 63 -17.68 0.78 13.67
CA LYS A 63 -18.34 -0.52 13.88
C LYS A 63 -18.45 -1.32 12.58
N LEU A 64 -17.36 -1.32 11.83
CA LEU A 64 -17.29 -1.94 10.50
C LEU A 64 -16.32 -3.12 10.55
N GLU A 65 -16.80 -4.29 10.16
CA GLU A 65 -15.99 -5.49 9.95
C GLU A 65 -16.13 -5.94 8.50
N VAL A 66 -14.99 -6.14 7.83
CA VAL A 66 -14.94 -6.47 6.41
C VAL A 66 -14.01 -7.65 6.21
N PRO A 67 -14.54 -8.84 5.89
CA PRO A 67 -13.71 -9.96 5.46
C PRO A 67 -13.13 -9.66 4.08
N ALA A 68 -11.90 -10.08 3.86
CA ALA A 68 -11.18 -9.94 2.60
C ALA A 68 -10.25 -11.13 2.38
N GLN A 69 -9.98 -11.43 1.12
CA GLN A 69 -8.95 -12.38 0.74
C GLN A 69 -7.83 -11.63 0.02
N LEU A 70 -6.60 -11.93 0.42
CA LEU A 70 -5.39 -11.45 -0.25
C LEU A 70 -4.75 -12.64 -0.94
N GLU A 71 -4.60 -12.55 -2.25
CA GLU A 71 -3.97 -13.59 -3.05
C GLU A 71 -2.79 -13.02 -3.84
N MET A 72 -2.01 -13.87 -4.48
CA MET A 72 -0.89 -13.40 -5.30
C MET A 72 -1.44 -12.55 -6.45
N ASN A 73 -0.99 -11.29 -6.53
CA ASN A 73 -1.49 -10.27 -7.47
C ASN A 73 -2.93 -9.77 -7.26
N HIS A 74 -3.63 -10.20 -6.21
CA HIS A 74 -4.98 -9.74 -5.87
C HIS A 74 -4.97 -8.99 -4.53
N PRO A 75 -4.73 -7.66 -4.54
CA PRO A 75 -4.66 -6.88 -3.32
C PRO A 75 -6.05 -6.60 -2.72
N ALA A 76 -6.13 -6.61 -1.39
CA ALA A 76 -7.31 -6.15 -0.66
C ALA A 76 -7.26 -4.63 -0.45
N THR A 77 -8.42 -3.99 -0.30
CA THR A 77 -8.51 -2.55 -0.05
C THR A 77 -9.44 -2.25 1.12
N PHE A 78 -9.00 -1.38 2.05
CA PHE A 78 -9.79 -0.97 3.20
C PHE A 78 -9.58 0.53 3.52
N PRO A 79 -10.61 1.30 3.92
CA PRO A 79 -12.02 0.93 3.95
C PRO A 79 -12.58 0.75 2.53
N PRO A 80 -13.64 -0.08 2.38
CA PRO A 80 -14.35 -0.22 1.12
C PRO A 80 -15.17 1.03 0.81
N GLY A 81 -15.56 1.17 -0.46
CA GLY A 81 -16.44 2.23 -0.93
C GLY A 81 -15.78 3.14 -1.95
N PHE A 82 -16.62 3.77 -2.76
CA PHE A 82 -16.18 4.62 -3.87
C PHE A 82 -15.42 5.87 -3.40
N PHE A 83 -15.92 6.53 -2.35
CA PHE A 83 -15.36 7.80 -1.89
C PHE A 83 -13.92 7.69 -1.35
N PRO A 84 -13.58 6.73 -0.46
CA PRO A 84 -12.20 6.54 -0.02
C PRO A 84 -11.25 6.13 -1.16
N GLN A 85 -11.75 5.38 -2.14
CA GLN A 85 -10.95 4.92 -3.28
C GLN A 85 -10.63 6.06 -4.25
N ILE A 86 -11.62 6.91 -4.60
CA ILE A 86 -11.38 8.04 -5.50
C ILE A 86 -10.50 9.11 -4.85
N THR A 87 -10.62 9.30 -3.53
CA THR A 87 -9.81 10.28 -2.78
C THR A 87 -8.40 9.80 -2.45
N GLY A 88 -8.09 8.51 -2.64
CA GLY A 88 -6.78 7.93 -2.26
C GLY A 88 -6.63 7.67 -0.75
N LEU A 89 -7.70 7.82 0.03
CA LEU A 89 -7.70 7.59 1.48
C LEU A 89 -7.78 6.11 1.87
N SER A 90 -8.09 5.22 0.92
CA SER A 90 -8.01 3.78 1.15
C SER A 90 -6.57 3.29 1.30
N TYR A 91 -6.42 2.23 2.08
CA TYR A 91 -5.21 1.44 2.22
C TYR A 91 -5.34 0.22 1.31
N LYS A 92 -4.28 -0.08 0.56
CA LYS A 92 -4.17 -1.28 -0.26
C LYS A 92 -3.19 -2.24 0.41
N PHE A 93 -3.57 -3.50 0.47
CA PHE A 93 -2.82 -4.56 1.11
C PHE A 93 -2.48 -5.62 0.07
N SER A 94 -1.19 -5.91 -0.06
CA SER A 94 -0.70 -6.96 -0.94
C SER A 94 0.12 -7.96 -0.15
N GLN A 95 0.08 -9.22 -0.55
CA GLN A 95 0.96 -10.25 0.00
C GLN A 95 2.43 -9.88 -0.31
N ALA A 96 3.28 -9.83 0.73
CA ALA A 96 4.69 -9.45 0.59
C ALA A 96 5.66 -10.58 0.98
N GLY A 97 5.24 -11.47 1.87
CA GLY A 97 6.04 -12.61 2.28
C GLY A 97 5.26 -13.54 3.20
N TRP A 98 5.80 -14.73 3.41
CA TRP A 98 5.21 -15.77 4.24
C TRP A 98 6.31 -16.52 4.99
N ASP A 99 5.93 -17.23 6.05
CA ASP A 99 6.84 -18.06 6.84
C ASP A 99 6.65 -19.54 6.46
N PRO A 100 7.67 -20.21 5.88
CA PRO A 100 7.63 -21.63 5.55
C PRO A 100 7.45 -22.58 6.74
N GLU A 101 7.86 -22.15 7.93
CA GLU A 101 7.80 -22.96 9.14
C GLU A 101 6.51 -22.70 9.94
N ASP A 102 5.88 -21.53 9.76
CA ASP A 102 4.67 -21.12 10.48
C ASP A 102 3.60 -20.48 9.58
N LEU A 103 2.61 -21.30 9.18
CA LEU A 103 1.46 -20.83 8.41
C LEU A 103 0.50 -19.92 9.22
N ASN A 104 0.70 -19.72 10.52
CA ASN A 104 -0.10 -18.75 11.29
C ASN A 104 0.35 -17.31 11.09
N ARG A 105 1.37 -17.08 10.25
CA ARG A 105 1.92 -15.75 10.00
C ARG A 105 2.06 -15.45 8.51
N THR A 106 1.62 -14.25 8.14
CA THR A 106 1.86 -13.66 6.82
C THR A 106 2.40 -12.24 6.97
N THR A 107 3.18 -11.81 5.98
CA THR A 107 3.66 -10.43 5.89
C THR A 107 2.95 -9.73 4.75
N LEU A 108 2.26 -8.64 5.07
CA LEU A 108 1.51 -7.83 4.11
C LEU A 108 2.23 -6.49 3.89
N GLN A 109 2.33 -6.08 2.63
CA GLN A 109 2.72 -4.72 2.27
C GLN A 109 1.49 -3.82 2.31
N VAL A 110 1.64 -2.67 2.96
CA VAL A 110 0.59 -1.66 3.08
C VAL A 110 0.96 -0.45 2.21
N LEU A 111 0.05 -0.08 1.33
CA LEU A 111 0.16 1.12 0.50
C LEU A 111 -0.96 2.10 0.86
N HIS A 112 -0.60 3.36 1.13
CA HIS A 112 -1.55 4.44 1.39
C HIS A 112 -1.08 5.70 0.65
N ASP A 113 -1.91 6.22 -0.26
CA ASP A 113 -1.55 7.33 -1.14
C ASP A 113 -2.65 8.42 -1.18
N PRO A 114 -2.74 9.29 -0.15
CA PRO A 114 -3.74 10.36 -0.10
C PRO A 114 -3.49 11.44 -1.17
N GLY A 115 -2.27 11.51 -1.74
CA GLY A 115 -1.90 12.45 -2.79
C GLY A 115 -2.22 11.96 -4.20
N TRP A 116 -2.85 10.78 -4.34
CA TRP A 116 -3.18 10.16 -5.62
C TRP A 116 -3.87 11.14 -6.58
N LEU A 117 -4.88 11.88 -6.11
CA LEU A 117 -5.66 12.79 -6.96
C LEU A 117 -4.80 13.87 -7.62
N LEU A 118 -3.85 14.44 -6.86
CA LEU A 118 -2.95 15.46 -7.37
C LEU A 118 -2.04 14.92 -8.48
N LYS A 119 -1.61 13.66 -8.35
CA LYS A 119 -0.80 12.99 -9.38
C LYS A 119 -1.60 12.81 -10.66
N TRP A 120 -2.85 12.36 -10.56
CA TRP A 120 -3.74 12.20 -11.72
C TRP A 120 -4.10 13.54 -12.36
N SER A 121 -4.39 14.57 -11.57
CA SER A 121 -4.68 15.90 -12.13
C SER A 121 -3.48 16.47 -12.88
N GLY A 122 -2.26 16.30 -12.34
CA GLY A 122 -1.03 16.71 -13.01
C GLY A 122 -0.81 15.94 -14.32
N SER A 123 -0.97 14.62 -14.28
CA SER A 123 -0.87 13.77 -15.48
C SER A 123 -1.91 14.15 -16.54
N LEU A 124 -3.15 14.43 -16.14
CA LEU A 124 -4.21 14.85 -17.05
C LEU A 124 -3.91 16.22 -17.68
N LEU A 125 -3.39 17.17 -16.88
CA LEU A 125 -2.97 18.48 -17.36
C LEU A 125 -1.85 18.37 -18.40
N MET A 126 -0.88 17.48 -18.19
CA MET A 126 0.18 17.21 -19.16
C MET A 126 -0.37 16.69 -20.49
N VAL A 127 -1.26 15.70 -20.44
CA VAL A 127 -1.92 15.14 -21.63
C VAL A 127 -2.75 16.22 -22.34
N ALA A 128 -3.49 17.03 -21.60
CA ALA A 128 -4.30 18.12 -22.14
C ALA A 128 -3.43 19.21 -22.80
N GLY A 129 -2.27 19.53 -22.22
CA GLY A 129 -1.32 20.48 -22.80
C GLY A 129 -0.76 20.01 -24.14
N ILE A 130 -0.34 18.74 -24.22
CA ILE A 130 0.14 18.13 -25.47
C ILE A 130 -0.99 18.07 -26.50
N PHE A 131 -2.18 17.64 -26.10
CA PHE A 131 -3.36 17.63 -26.97
C PHE A 131 -3.68 19.02 -27.52
N SER A 132 -3.65 20.04 -26.67
CA SER A 132 -3.85 21.44 -27.08
C SER A 132 -2.82 21.89 -28.12
N MET A 133 -1.55 21.50 -27.96
CA MET A 133 -0.48 21.88 -28.89
C MET A 133 -0.72 21.35 -30.30
N PHE A 134 -1.18 20.11 -30.44
CA PHE A 134 -1.35 19.46 -31.74
C PHE A 134 -2.71 19.71 -32.40
N TYR A 135 -3.79 19.78 -31.61
CA TYR A 135 -5.15 19.79 -32.17
C TYR A 135 -5.82 21.16 -32.11
N LEU A 136 -5.47 22.02 -31.16
CA LEU A 136 -6.08 23.35 -31.02
C LEU A 136 -5.27 24.45 -31.72
N ARG A 137 -3.97 24.26 -31.93
CA ARG A 137 -3.13 25.20 -32.68
C ARG A 137 -3.29 24.96 -34.18
N ARG A 138 -4.12 25.76 -34.85
CA ARG A 138 -4.11 25.88 -36.32
C ARG A 138 -3.04 26.90 -36.72
N GLU A 139 -2.02 26.46 -37.44
CA GLU A 139 -1.07 27.38 -38.08
C GLU A 139 -1.83 28.21 -39.13
N THR A 140 -1.91 29.52 -38.91
CA THR A 140 -2.41 30.45 -39.92
C THR A 140 -1.36 30.50 -41.02
N GLN A 141 -1.57 29.72 -42.09
CA GLN A 141 -0.80 29.80 -43.32
C GLN A 141 -1.05 31.18 -43.95
N SER A 142 -0.23 32.17 -43.61
CA SER A 142 -0.20 33.45 -44.33
C SER A 142 0.41 33.20 -45.70
N GLN A 143 -0.43 33.00 -46.71
CA GLN A 143 -0.01 32.97 -48.11
C GLN A 143 0.68 34.31 -48.45
N PRO A 144 1.91 34.31 -49.00
CA PRO A 144 2.45 35.52 -49.58
C PRO A 144 1.66 35.82 -50.86
N THR A 145 1.00 36.98 -50.90
CA THR A 145 0.42 37.54 -52.14
C THR A 145 1.52 37.81 -53.18
N PRO A 146 1.19 37.71 -54.48
CA PRO A 146 2.11 37.41 -55.58
C PRO A 146 3.18 38.45 -55.85
#